data_AF-A0A8J5LZ51-F1
#
_entry.id   AF-A0A8J5LZ51-F1
#
_cell.length_a   1.000
_cell.length_b   1.000
_cell.length_c   1.000
_cell.angle_alpha   90.00
_cell.angle_beta   90.00
_cell.angle_gamma   90.00
#
_symmetry.space_group_name_H-M   'P 1'
#
loop_
_entity.id
_entity.type
_entity.pdbx_description
1 polymer ?
#
loop_
_entity_poly.entity_id
_entity_poly.type
_entity_poly.pdbx_seq_one_letter_code
_entity_poly.pdbx_strand_id
1 'polypeptide(L)'
;MSSFVAADLGRLLPALSATRRNPRPDSPSFGSASKFLISFSSSFRGAPSTSAEVGARNGRAAVLAAGTKHLMGSLSKTEGLKFAVVVARFNEIVTNLLLEGALETFRRYSIDDDDITVVKVPGCFEVPVIAQKLGRSGKFDAILCIGAVIRGDTSHYDAVANSAASGVLNAGLSSGVPCIFGVLTCDDMDQALNRAGGKAGNKGAEAALTAIEMASLCKHQLPK
;
A
#
# COMPACT_ATOMS: atom_id res chain seq x y z
N MET A 1 -23.08 66.86 -11.45
CA MET A 1 -23.89 67.88 -10.78
C MET A 1 -25.01 67.12 -10.08
N SER A 2 -25.07 66.95 -8.75
CA SER A 2 -24.54 67.74 -7.65
C SER A 2 -24.28 66.83 -6.43
N SER A 3 -23.33 67.27 -5.61
CA SER A 3 -22.81 66.73 -4.36
C SER A 3 -23.74 66.99 -3.15
N PHE A 4 -23.25 66.63 -1.94
CA PHE A 4 -23.75 66.86 -0.56
C PHE A 4 -24.51 65.65 0.05
N VAL A 5 -24.21 65.06 1.23
CA VAL A 5 -23.41 65.43 2.43
C VAL A 5 -22.91 64.16 3.15
N ALA A 6 -21.70 64.24 3.73
CA ALA A 6 -21.19 63.36 4.78
C ALA A 6 -21.36 64.04 6.16
N ALA A 7 -21.76 63.27 7.18
CA ALA A 7 -21.60 63.54 8.61
C ALA A 7 -22.15 62.34 9.40
N ASP A 8 -21.67 61.94 10.58
CA ASP A 8 -20.43 62.12 11.31
C ASP A 8 -20.50 61.16 12.51
N LEU A 9 -19.32 60.75 12.99
CA LEU A 9 -18.96 60.36 14.36
C LEU A 9 -20.02 59.71 15.30
N GLY A 10 -19.73 58.45 15.63
CA GLY A 10 -19.01 58.19 16.88
C GLY A 10 -19.80 57.74 18.10
N ARG A 11 -19.13 56.84 18.86
CA ARG A 11 -19.31 56.51 20.30
C ARG A 11 -20.53 55.61 20.60
N LEU A 12 -20.45 54.52 21.39
CA LEU A 12 -19.56 54.14 22.48
C LEU A 12 -19.72 52.62 22.74
N LEU A 13 -18.61 51.89 22.92
CA LEU A 13 -18.53 50.74 23.84
C LEU A 13 -18.56 51.27 25.29
N PRO A 14 -19.10 50.50 26.26
CA PRO A 14 -18.25 49.64 27.11
C PRO A 14 -18.92 48.27 27.43
N ALA A 15 -18.22 47.14 27.35
CA ALA A 15 -17.34 46.52 28.36
C ALA A 15 -18.04 45.68 29.46
N LEU A 16 -17.67 44.38 29.47
CA LEU A 16 -17.41 43.47 30.60
C LEU A 16 -18.56 42.87 31.43
N SER A 17 -18.70 41.55 31.34
CA SER A 17 -18.69 40.60 32.47
C SER A 17 -18.68 39.16 31.90
N ALA A 18 -17.54 38.47 31.84
CA ALA A 18 -16.99 37.61 32.90
C ALA A 18 -17.95 36.49 33.35
N THR A 19 -17.91 35.33 32.68
CA THR A 19 -18.31 34.07 33.32
C THR A 19 -17.45 32.90 32.86
N ARG A 20 -16.59 32.49 33.79
CA ARG A 20 -15.98 31.16 34.02
C ARG A 20 -15.68 30.26 32.82
N ARG A 21 -14.37 30.17 32.52
CA ARG A 21 -13.75 28.92 32.06
C ARG A 21 -13.99 27.83 33.10
N ASN A 22 -14.35 26.63 32.66
CA ASN A 22 -14.13 25.41 33.42
C ASN A 22 -13.28 24.43 32.59
N PRO A 23 -12.39 23.68 33.26
CA PRO A 23 -11.27 22.97 32.63
C PRO A 23 -11.68 21.67 31.94
N ARG A 24 -10.83 21.25 31.00
CA ARG A 24 -10.84 19.93 30.37
C ARG A 24 -10.62 18.86 31.46
N PRO A 25 -11.32 17.72 31.43
CA PRO A 25 -10.95 16.59 32.26
C PRO A 25 -9.65 15.95 31.74
N ASP A 26 -8.72 15.77 32.67
CA ASP A 26 -7.42 15.14 32.47
C ASP A 26 -7.54 13.68 32.03
N SER A 27 -6.49 13.25 31.33
CA SER A 27 -6.22 11.89 30.86
C SER A 27 -6.37 10.82 31.95
N PRO A 28 -6.82 9.59 31.61
CA PRO A 28 -6.75 8.47 32.53
C PRO A 28 -5.29 8.01 32.71
N SER A 29 -4.81 8.12 33.95
CA SER A 29 -3.63 7.42 34.44
C SER A 29 -3.97 5.95 34.68
N PHE A 30 -3.50 5.05 33.80
CA PHE A 30 -3.41 3.63 34.10
C PHE A 30 -1.95 3.23 34.26
N GLY A 31 -1.64 2.72 35.44
CA GLY A 31 -0.31 2.29 35.86
C GLY A 31 0.19 1.06 35.12
N SER A 32 1.51 1.06 34.93
CA SER A 32 2.42 -0.07 35.13
C SER A 32 1.94 -1.44 34.61
N ALA A 33 2.08 -1.65 33.30
CA ALA A 33 2.26 -2.98 32.75
C ALA A 33 3.77 -3.28 32.66
N SER A 34 4.14 -4.34 33.36
CA SER A 34 5.50 -4.81 33.61
C SER A 34 6.32 -4.99 32.33
N LYS A 35 7.57 -4.50 32.39
CA LYS A 35 8.64 -4.78 31.44
C LYS A 35 8.92 -6.28 31.44
N PHE A 36 8.57 -7.00 30.37
CA PHE A 36 9.20 -8.28 30.05
C PHE A 36 10.39 -8.02 29.12
N LEU A 37 11.48 -7.55 29.73
CA LEU A 37 12.77 -7.41 29.10
C LEU A 37 13.55 -8.69 29.44
N ILE A 38 13.60 -9.63 28.50
CA ILE A 38 14.45 -10.81 28.64
C ILE A 38 15.89 -10.33 28.56
N SER A 39 16.50 -10.16 29.73
CA SER A 39 17.92 -9.91 29.93
C SER A 39 18.69 -11.20 29.66
N PHE A 40 19.40 -11.27 28.54
CA PHE A 40 20.43 -12.29 28.34
C PHE A 40 21.76 -11.72 28.85
N SER A 41 22.08 -11.99 30.11
CA SER A 41 23.36 -11.61 30.70
C SER A 41 24.49 -12.43 30.09
N SER A 42 25.28 -11.80 29.23
CA SER A 42 26.56 -12.33 28.75
C SER A 42 27.62 -12.18 29.85
N SER A 43 27.90 -13.27 30.57
CA SER A 43 29.13 -13.38 31.36
C SER A 43 30.24 -13.98 30.51
N PHE A 44 31.04 -13.08 29.94
CA PHE A 44 32.33 -13.37 29.33
C PHE A 44 33.37 -13.64 30.43
N ARG A 45 34.13 -14.74 30.32
CA ARG A 45 35.50 -14.86 30.89
C ARG A 45 36.30 -15.94 30.16
N GLY A 46 37.42 -15.52 29.57
CA GLY A 46 38.64 -16.33 29.42
C GLY A 46 38.91 -16.95 28.04
N ALA A 47 39.74 -16.28 27.23
CA ALA A 47 40.49 -16.88 26.11
C ALA A 47 41.76 -17.61 26.63
N PRO A 48 42.48 -18.44 25.83
CA PRO A 48 43.33 -17.88 24.77
C PRO A 48 43.36 -18.63 23.41
N SER A 49 43.53 -17.80 22.37
CA SER A 49 44.15 -17.94 21.04
C SER A 49 44.48 -19.32 20.45
N THR A 50 43.89 -19.61 19.28
CA THR A 50 44.64 -19.90 18.04
C THR A 50 43.85 -19.37 16.83
N SER A 51 44.59 -18.97 15.81
CA SER A 51 44.26 -18.03 14.74
C SER A 51 43.08 -18.44 13.84
N ALA A 52 42.23 -17.47 13.51
CA ALA A 52 41.08 -17.57 12.64
C ALA A 52 41.44 -17.38 11.15
N GLU A 53 40.76 -18.12 10.28
CA GLU A 53 40.20 -17.56 9.04
C GLU A 53 38.74 -18.04 8.89
N VAL A 54 37.93 -17.16 8.32
CA VAL A 54 36.54 -16.88 8.70
C VAL A 54 35.53 -17.73 7.93
N GLY A 55 34.71 -18.48 8.67
CA GLY A 55 33.55 -19.20 8.14
C GLY A 55 32.33 -18.28 7.97
N ALA A 56 31.84 -18.16 6.74
CA ALA A 56 30.55 -17.56 6.43
C ALA A 56 29.42 -18.55 6.76
N ARG A 57 28.85 -18.45 7.97
CA ARG A 57 27.57 -19.05 8.32
C ARG A 57 26.48 -17.98 8.18
N ASN A 58 25.58 -18.15 7.23
CA ASN A 58 24.16 -17.79 7.36
C ASN A 58 23.33 -18.31 6.16
N GLY A 59 23.20 -19.63 6.07
CA GLY A 59 22.10 -20.26 5.35
C GLY A 59 21.00 -20.62 6.36
N ARG A 60 19.97 -19.78 6.50
CA ARG A 60 18.70 -20.23 7.10
C ARG A 60 17.95 -21.04 6.05
N ALA A 61 18.33 -22.30 5.92
CA ALA A 61 17.62 -23.28 5.11
C ALA A 61 16.21 -23.48 5.69
N ALA A 62 15.22 -23.47 4.79
CA ALA A 62 13.81 -23.71 5.10
C ALA A 62 13.63 -25.03 5.87
N VAL A 63 12.85 -24.99 6.95
CA VAL A 63 12.41 -26.18 7.66
C VAL A 63 11.33 -26.85 6.80
N LEU A 64 11.74 -27.78 5.94
CA LEU A 64 10.83 -28.61 5.14
C LEU A 64 10.60 -29.93 5.88
N ALA A 65 9.38 -30.15 6.35
CA ALA A 65 8.97 -31.45 6.88
C ALA A 65 8.89 -32.47 5.74
N ALA A 66 9.58 -33.60 5.89
CA ALA A 66 9.59 -34.69 4.91
C ALA A 66 8.16 -35.21 4.66
N GLY A 67 7.59 -34.91 3.49
CA GLY A 67 6.25 -35.32 3.08
C GLY A 67 5.33 -34.20 2.57
N THR A 68 5.70 -32.92 2.69
CA THR A 68 4.85 -31.80 2.22
C THR A 68 5.16 -31.42 0.77
N LYS A 69 4.14 -31.35 -0.10
CA LYS A 69 4.28 -30.82 -1.47
C LYS A 69 4.17 -29.30 -1.45
N HIS A 70 5.23 -28.61 -1.86
CA HIS A 70 5.27 -27.15 -1.95
C HIS A 70 5.04 -26.70 -3.39
N LEU A 71 4.03 -25.86 -3.61
CA LEU A 71 3.73 -25.24 -4.90
C LEU A 71 3.96 -23.74 -4.79
N MET A 72 4.72 -23.18 -5.73
CA MET A 72 5.08 -21.77 -5.77
C MET A 72 4.95 -21.24 -7.20
N GLY A 73 4.59 -19.96 -7.31
CA GLY A 73 4.66 -19.26 -8.59
C GLY A 73 6.10 -19.14 -9.08
N SER A 74 6.27 -18.91 -10.37
CA SER A 74 7.58 -18.68 -10.97
C SER A 74 7.59 -17.35 -11.69
N LEU A 75 8.62 -16.54 -11.41
CA LEU A 75 8.88 -15.28 -12.11
C LEU A 75 9.55 -15.49 -13.48
N SER A 76 10.00 -16.71 -13.79
CA SER A 76 10.66 -17.03 -15.07
C SER A 76 9.70 -17.60 -16.11
N LYS A 77 8.57 -18.16 -15.67
CA LYS A 77 7.55 -18.74 -16.55
C LYS A 77 6.44 -17.73 -16.79
N THR A 78 6.72 -16.74 -17.64
CA THR A 78 5.84 -15.60 -17.91
C THR A 78 5.17 -15.65 -19.29
N GLU A 79 5.60 -16.57 -20.16
CA GLU A 79 5.07 -16.71 -21.51
C GLU A 79 3.55 -16.92 -21.54
N GLY A 80 2.86 -16.07 -22.30
CA GLY A 80 1.40 -16.13 -22.47
C GLY A 80 0.60 -15.78 -21.22
N LEU A 81 1.21 -15.18 -20.19
CA LEU A 81 0.48 -14.57 -19.08
C LEU A 81 -0.06 -13.19 -19.49
N LYS A 82 -1.36 -12.98 -19.27
CA LYS A 82 -2.04 -11.72 -19.61
C LYS A 82 -2.45 -10.96 -18.35
N PHE A 83 -2.20 -9.66 -18.33
CA PHE A 83 -2.43 -8.82 -17.17
C PHE A 83 -3.36 -7.67 -17.50
N ALA A 84 -4.22 -7.31 -16.54
CA ALA A 84 -4.88 -6.01 -16.55
C ALA A 84 -4.35 -5.15 -15.41
N VAL A 85 -4.11 -3.87 -15.68
CA VAL A 85 -3.75 -2.88 -14.66
C VAL A 85 -4.88 -1.86 -14.55
N VAL A 86 -5.55 -1.80 -13.40
CA VAL A 86 -6.57 -0.79 -13.12
C VAL A 86 -5.93 0.30 -12.28
N VAL A 87 -5.84 1.52 -12.79
CA VAL A 87 -5.15 2.63 -12.12
C VAL A 87 -6.10 3.79 -11.85
N ALA A 88 -6.15 4.23 -10.59
CA ALA A 88 -6.86 5.45 -10.21
C ALA A 88 -6.10 6.71 -10.68
N ARG A 89 -6.83 7.68 -11.25
CA ARG A 89 -6.29 8.97 -11.67
C ARG A 89 -6.13 9.95 -10.52
N PHE A 90 -6.94 9.83 -9.46
CA PHE A 90 -6.75 10.65 -8.27
C PHE A 90 -5.36 10.40 -7.66
N ASN A 91 -4.66 11.47 -7.30
CA ASN A 91 -3.23 11.46 -6.92
C ASN A 91 -2.27 11.01 -8.04
N GLU A 92 -2.48 11.49 -9.28
CA GLU A 92 -1.71 11.10 -10.47
C GLU A 92 -0.19 11.25 -10.35
N ILE A 93 0.30 12.22 -9.59
CA ILE A 93 1.74 12.38 -9.33
C ILE A 93 2.35 11.17 -8.62
N VAL A 94 1.55 10.42 -7.86
CA VAL A 94 1.95 9.16 -7.21
C VAL A 94 1.55 7.97 -8.07
N THR A 95 0.30 7.91 -8.54
CA THR A 95 -0.21 6.72 -9.23
C THR A 95 0.43 6.48 -10.59
N ASN A 96 0.89 7.53 -11.29
CA ASN A 96 1.67 7.37 -12.51
C ASN A 96 3.04 6.74 -12.23
N LEU A 97 3.73 7.16 -11.16
CA LEU A 97 5.01 6.56 -10.77
C LEU A 97 4.86 5.08 -10.35
N LEU A 98 3.75 4.73 -9.69
CA LEU A 98 3.43 3.34 -9.39
C LEU A 98 3.16 2.54 -10.67
N LEU A 99 2.38 3.09 -11.60
CA LEU A 99 2.11 2.46 -12.89
C LEU A 99 3.40 2.25 -13.69
N GLU A 100 4.25 3.26 -13.78
CA GLU A 100 5.54 3.18 -14.48
C GLU A 100 6.42 2.08 -13.87
N GLY A 101 6.54 2.04 -12.54
CA GLY A 101 7.28 0.97 -11.85
C GLY A 101 6.70 -0.42 -12.10
N ALA A 102 5.37 -0.55 -12.18
CA ALA A 102 4.70 -1.80 -12.52
C ALA A 102 5.01 -2.25 -13.97
N LEU A 103 4.88 -1.34 -14.94
CA LEU A 103 5.14 -1.61 -16.36
C LEU A 103 6.62 -1.93 -16.62
N GLU A 104 7.54 -1.20 -15.99
CA GLU A 104 8.97 -1.51 -16.05
C GLU A 104 9.26 -2.92 -15.50
N THR A 105 8.59 -3.27 -14.39
CA THR A 105 8.73 -4.60 -13.80
C THR A 105 8.21 -5.68 -14.75
N PHE A 106 7.03 -5.52 -15.34
CA PHE A 106 6.52 -6.50 -16.31
C PHE A 106 7.51 -6.73 -17.47
N ARG A 107 8.05 -5.65 -18.05
CA ARG A 107 9.06 -5.75 -19.12
C ARG A 107 10.34 -6.43 -18.67
N ARG A 108 10.81 -6.14 -17.45
CA ARG A 108 12.01 -6.78 -16.87
C ARG A 108 11.87 -8.30 -16.74
N TYR A 109 10.63 -8.78 -16.57
CA TYR A 109 10.30 -10.21 -16.49
C TYR A 109 9.72 -10.76 -17.80
N SER A 110 10.06 -10.11 -18.93
CA SER A 110 9.77 -10.57 -20.29
C SER A 110 8.27 -10.74 -20.58
N ILE A 111 7.44 -9.87 -20.01
CA ILE A 111 6.02 -9.77 -20.39
C ILE A 111 5.90 -8.68 -21.44
N ASP A 112 5.34 -9.04 -22.59
CA ASP A 112 5.13 -8.14 -23.72
C ASP A 112 4.07 -7.09 -23.38
N ASP A 113 4.28 -5.86 -23.85
CA ASP A 113 3.34 -4.74 -23.62
C ASP A 113 1.94 -5.05 -24.19
N ASP A 114 1.85 -5.88 -25.24
CA ASP A 114 0.59 -6.32 -25.86
C ASP A 114 -0.24 -7.27 -24.95
N ASP A 115 0.40 -7.91 -23.98
CA ASP A 115 -0.26 -8.76 -22.98
C ASP A 115 -0.69 -7.97 -21.72
N ILE A 116 -0.48 -6.65 -21.71
CA ILE A 116 -0.82 -5.76 -20.61
C ILE A 116 -1.90 -4.77 -21.05
N THR A 117 -3.08 -4.84 -20.42
CA THR A 117 -4.14 -3.85 -20.64
C THR A 117 -4.22 -2.87 -19.48
N VAL A 118 -3.98 -1.58 -19.72
CA VAL A 118 -4.13 -0.53 -18.71
C VAL A 118 -5.50 0.14 -18.80
N VAL A 119 -6.25 0.17 -17.70
CA VAL A 119 -7.56 0.82 -17.57
C VAL A 119 -7.49 1.91 -16.51
N LYS A 120 -7.75 3.16 -16.91
CA LYS A 120 -7.76 4.31 -16.00
C LYS A 120 -9.16 4.56 -15.43
N VAL A 121 -9.27 4.71 -14.12
CA VAL A 121 -10.53 5.04 -13.41
C VAL A 121 -10.40 6.36 -12.65
N PRO A 122 -11.50 7.05 -12.30
CA PRO A 122 -11.44 8.34 -11.59
C PRO A 122 -10.72 8.25 -10.24
N GLY A 123 -11.12 7.36 -9.35
CA GLY A 123 -10.53 7.19 -8.02
C GLY A 123 -10.40 5.73 -7.57
N CYS A 124 -9.82 5.53 -6.38
CA CYS A 124 -9.63 4.20 -5.80
C CYS A 124 -10.95 3.47 -5.48
N PHE A 125 -12.05 4.22 -5.35
CA PHE A 125 -13.37 3.66 -5.07
C PHE A 125 -13.94 2.88 -6.27
N GLU A 126 -13.57 3.27 -7.49
CA GLU A 126 -14.00 2.58 -8.72
C GLU A 126 -13.08 1.41 -9.12
N VAL A 127 -11.88 1.30 -8.53
CA VAL A 127 -10.91 0.24 -8.86
C VAL A 127 -11.52 -1.16 -8.68
N PRO A 128 -12.20 -1.49 -7.55
CA PRO A 128 -12.81 -2.81 -7.34
C PRO A 128 -13.80 -3.26 -8.41
N VAL A 129 -14.72 -2.38 -8.83
CA VAL A 129 -15.79 -2.77 -9.77
C VAL A 129 -15.21 -3.05 -11.16
N ILE A 130 -14.20 -2.29 -11.56
CA ILE A 130 -13.50 -2.53 -12.83
C ILE A 130 -12.63 -3.78 -12.74
N ALA A 131 -11.91 -4.00 -11.63
CA ALA A 131 -11.15 -5.23 -11.41
C ALA A 131 -12.06 -6.47 -11.49
N GLN A 132 -13.21 -6.44 -10.83
CA GLN A 132 -14.16 -7.56 -10.89
C GLN A 132 -14.67 -7.81 -12.32
N LYS A 133 -15.01 -6.75 -13.06
CA LYS A 133 -15.48 -6.86 -14.45
C LYS A 133 -14.40 -7.48 -15.36
N LEU A 134 -13.15 -7.06 -15.19
CA LEU A 134 -12.03 -7.60 -15.94
C LEU A 134 -11.75 -9.06 -15.56
N GLY A 135 -11.81 -9.41 -14.27
CA GLY A 135 -11.58 -10.79 -13.81
C GLY A 135 -12.62 -11.76 -14.36
N ARG A 136 -13.89 -11.35 -14.35
CA ARG A 136 -14.99 -12.13 -14.92
C ARG A 136 -14.95 -12.27 -16.43
N SER A 137 -14.16 -11.46 -17.13
CA SER A 137 -14.05 -11.54 -18.59
C SER A 137 -13.32 -12.80 -19.07
N GLY A 138 -12.54 -13.45 -18.19
CA GLY A 138 -11.73 -14.64 -18.53
C GLY A 138 -10.53 -14.35 -19.43
N LYS A 139 -10.18 -13.07 -19.64
CA LYS A 139 -9.10 -12.65 -20.55
C LYS A 139 -7.74 -12.44 -19.87
N PHE A 140 -7.71 -12.38 -18.54
CA PHE A 140 -6.53 -12.00 -17.77
C PHE A 140 -6.24 -13.06 -16.72
N ASP A 141 -4.95 -13.35 -16.53
CA ASP A 141 -4.45 -14.31 -15.53
C ASP A 141 -4.25 -13.64 -14.16
N ALA A 142 -4.02 -12.32 -14.12
CA ALA A 142 -4.03 -11.52 -12.91
C ALA A 142 -4.41 -10.06 -13.19
N ILE A 143 -4.87 -9.37 -12.15
CA ILE A 143 -5.27 -7.96 -12.21
C ILE A 143 -4.49 -7.19 -11.15
N LEU A 144 -3.79 -6.16 -11.59
CA LEU A 144 -3.07 -5.25 -10.72
C LEU A 144 -3.89 -3.99 -10.46
N CYS A 145 -4.24 -3.73 -9.21
CA CYS A 145 -5.04 -2.58 -8.80
C CYS A 145 -4.13 -1.50 -8.21
N ILE A 146 -3.93 -0.39 -8.92
CA ILE A 146 -3.05 0.72 -8.52
C ILE A 146 -3.87 1.92 -8.09
N GLY A 147 -3.45 2.54 -6.98
CA GLY A 147 -4.03 3.78 -6.51
C GLY A 147 -3.24 4.41 -5.37
N ALA A 148 -3.66 5.59 -4.93
CA ALA A 148 -3.13 6.22 -3.73
C ALA A 148 -4.25 6.98 -3.02
N VAL A 149 -4.47 6.66 -1.76
CA VAL A 149 -5.38 7.34 -0.83
C VAL A 149 -4.49 7.98 0.23
N ILE A 150 -4.50 9.30 0.29
CA ILE A 150 -3.68 10.09 1.22
C ILE A 150 -4.62 10.74 2.22
N ARG A 151 -4.30 10.64 3.52
CA ARG A 151 -5.15 11.16 4.58
C ARG A 151 -5.31 12.68 4.45
N GLY A 152 -6.56 13.12 4.51
CA GLY A 152 -6.93 14.53 4.61
C GLY A 152 -7.62 14.81 5.95
N ASP A 153 -8.45 15.85 5.98
CA ASP A 153 -9.02 16.37 7.23
C ASP A 153 -10.20 15.55 7.79
N THR A 154 -10.74 14.62 7.01
CA THR A 154 -11.99 13.91 7.34
C THR A 154 -11.82 12.40 7.30
N SER A 155 -12.77 11.70 7.92
CA SER A 155 -12.89 10.23 7.88
C SER A 155 -13.19 9.67 6.47
N HIS A 156 -13.35 10.52 5.46
CA HIS A 156 -13.46 10.10 4.05
C HIS A 156 -12.28 9.23 3.63
N TYR A 157 -11.08 9.50 4.17
CA TYR A 157 -9.91 8.63 3.96
C TYR A 157 -10.21 7.17 4.32
N ASP A 158 -10.75 6.92 5.51
CA ASP A 158 -11.00 5.56 5.99
C ASP A 158 -12.11 4.91 5.16
N ALA A 159 -13.14 5.66 4.76
CA ALA A 159 -14.20 5.16 3.90
C ALA A 159 -13.66 4.68 2.54
N VAL A 160 -12.80 5.46 1.89
CA VAL A 160 -12.23 5.12 0.57
C VAL A 160 -11.20 4.00 0.69
N ALA A 161 -10.27 4.10 1.66
CA ALA A 161 -9.22 3.11 1.85
C ALA A 161 -9.81 1.72 2.16
N ASN A 162 -10.77 1.65 3.09
CA ASN A 162 -11.42 0.39 3.44
C ASN A 162 -12.25 -0.17 2.28
N SER A 163 -13.02 0.68 1.59
CA SER A 163 -13.83 0.23 0.45
C SER A 163 -12.97 -0.27 -0.71
N ALA A 164 -11.84 0.39 -0.98
CA ALA A 164 -10.89 -0.06 -2.00
C ALA A 164 -10.26 -1.41 -1.61
N ALA A 165 -9.77 -1.56 -0.37
CA ALA A 165 -9.15 -2.80 0.10
C ALA A 165 -10.14 -3.98 0.10
N SER A 166 -11.29 -3.83 0.74
CA SER A 166 -12.33 -4.86 0.77
C SER A 166 -12.88 -5.15 -0.62
N GLY A 167 -13.04 -4.13 -1.46
CA GLY A 167 -13.52 -4.28 -2.82
C GLY A 167 -12.56 -5.08 -3.71
N VAL A 168 -11.25 -4.79 -3.66
CA VAL A 168 -10.24 -5.53 -4.44
C VAL A 168 -10.17 -7.00 -3.98
N LEU A 169 -10.22 -7.25 -2.67
CA LEU A 169 -10.31 -8.61 -2.14
C LEU A 169 -11.53 -9.35 -2.70
N ASN A 170 -12.72 -8.72 -2.61
CA ASN A 170 -13.96 -9.30 -3.10
C ASN A 170 -13.94 -9.51 -4.63
N ALA A 171 -13.29 -8.62 -5.39
CA ALA A 171 -13.12 -8.78 -6.83
C ALA A 171 -12.32 -10.04 -7.15
N GLY A 172 -11.23 -10.30 -6.42
CA GLY A 172 -10.42 -11.52 -6.59
C GLY A 172 -11.20 -12.78 -6.24
N LEU A 173 -11.83 -12.80 -5.06
CA LEU A 173 -12.63 -13.94 -4.60
C LEU A 173 -13.82 -14.24 -5.54
N SER A 174 -14.50 -13.21 -6.02
CA SER A 174 -15.71 -13.36 -6.85
C SER A 174 -15.42 -13.69 -8.32
N SER A 175 -14.22 -13.39 -8.81
CA SER A 175 -13.81 -13.67 -10.19
C SER A 175 -12.98 -14.94 -10.31
N GLY A 176 -12.35 -15.39 -9.22
CA GLY A 176 -11.37 -16.48 -9.24
C GLY A 176 -10.02 -16.06 -9.83
N VAL A 177 -9.84 -14.79 -10.19
CA VAL A 177 -8.61 -14.24 -10.75
C VAL A 177 -7.88 -13.43 -9.68
N PRO A 178 -6.58 -13.65 -9.43
CA PRO A 178 -5.79 -12.86 -8.48
C PRO A 178 -5.91 -11.36 -8.75
N CYS A 179 -6.45 -10.62 -7.78
CA CYS A 179 -6.52 -9.16 -7.81
C CYS A 179 -5.53 -8.60 -6.78
N ILE A 180 -4.42 -8.02 -7.26
CA ILE A 180 -3.32 -7.56 -6.42
C ILE A 180 -3.57 -6.14 -5.96
N PHE A 181 -3.48 -5.93 -4.65
CA PHE A 181 -3.70 -4.63 -4.02
C PHE A 181 -2.42 -3.78 -4.01
N GLY A 182 -2.26 -2.94 -5.03
CA GLY A 182 -1.21 -1.93 -5.17
C GLY A 182 -1.71 -0.50 -4.87
N VAL A 183 -2.66 -0.36 -3.95
CA VAL A 183 -3.19 0.96 -3.53
C VAL A 183 -2.45 1.42 -2.28
N LEU A 184 -1.79 2.57 -2.36
CA LEU A 184 -1.15 3.19 -1.20
C LEU A 184 -2.20 3.81 -0.28
N THR A 185 -2.02 3.59 1.03
CA THR A 185 -2.81 4.21 2.10
C THR A 185 -1.83 4.89 3.04
N CYS A 186 -1.64 6.21 2.87
CA CYS A 186 -0.60 6.98 3.55
C CYS A 186 -1.18 8.16 4.31
N ASP A 187 -0.49 8.60 5.36
CA ASP A 187 -0.93 9.75 6.15
C ASP A 187 -0.57 11.09 5.49
N ASP A 188 0.48 11.12 4.66
CA ASP A 188 0.94 12.31 3.97
C ASP A 188 1.51 12.02 2.57
N MET A 189 1.76 13.08 1.79
CA MET A 189 2.27 12.99 0.42
C MET A 189 3.72 12.47 0.36
N ASP A 190 4.56 12.80 1.33
CA ASP A 190 5.96 12.39 1.35
C ASP A 190 6.09 10.87 1.54
N GLN A 191 5.23 10.29 2.38
CA GLN A 191 5.12 8.84 2.54
C GLN A 191 4.71 8.14 1.25
N ALA A 192 3.79 8.76 0.49
CA ALA A 192 3.31 8.23 -0.78
C ALA A 192 4.40 8.27 -1.85
N LEU A 193 5.09 9.40 -2.00
CA LEU A 193 6.21 9.56 -2.93
C LEU A 193 7.39 8.62 -2.58
N ASN A 194 7.70 8.47 -1.30
CA ASN A 194 8.76 7.53 -0.87
C ASN A 194 8.46 6.08 -1.25
N ARG A 195 7.18 5.71 -1.37
CA ARG A 195 6.71 4.36 -1.76
C ARG A 195 6.44 4.22 -3.27
N ALA A 196 6.57 5.30 -4.03
CA ALA A 196 6.35 5.34 -5.47
C ALA A 196 7.67 5.55 -6.24
N GLY A 197 8.76 4.91 -5.80
CA GLY A 197 10.08 5.03 -6.41
C GLY A 197 11.08 5.88 -5.62
N GLY A 198 10.68 6.39 -4.45
CA GLY A 198 11.60 7.04 -3.51
C GLY A 198 12.34 6.06 -2.60
N LYS A 199 12.64 6.51 -1.38
CA LYS A 199 13.53 5.79 -0.44
C LYS A 199 13.00 4.44 0.02
N ALA A 200 11.68 4.22 -0.05
CA ALA A 200 11.02 2.98 0.37
C ALA A 200 10.70 2.04 -0.81
N GLY A 201 11.31 2.28 -1.97
CA GLY A 201 11.08 1.50 -3.19
C GLY A 201 9.81 1.92 -3.93
N ASN A 202 9.33 1.05 -4.81
CA ASN A 202 8.15 1.29 -5.62
C ASN A 202 7.11 0.17 -5.40
N LYS A 203 5.98 0.48 -4.77
CA LYS A 203 4.92 -0.50 -4.50
C LYS A 203 4.17 -0.96 -5.74
N GLY A 204 4.18 -0.18 -6.83
CA GLY A 204 3.68 -0.63 -8.12
C GLY A 204 4.54 -1.77 -8.68
N ALA A 205 5.87 -1.65 -8.59
CA ALA A 205 6.80 -2.70 -8.99
C ALA A 205 6.64 -3.97 -8.14
N GLU A 206 6.58 -3.84 -6.81
CA GLU A 206 6.35 -4.99 -5.92
C GLU A 206 5.01 -5.70 -6.16
N ALA A 207 3.96 -4.92 -6.42
CA ALA A 207 2.65 -5.46 -6.74
C ALA A 207 2.63 -6.14 -8.13
N ALA A 208 3.38 -5.63 -9.11
CA ALA A 208 3.56 -6.31 -10.40
C ALA A 208 4.29 -7.66 -10.23
N LEU A 209 5.36 -7.74 -9.44
CA LEU A 209 6.02 -9.02 -9.11
C LEU A 209 5.03 -10.03 -8.52
N THR A 210 4.22 -9.57 -7.57
CA THR A 210 3.19 -10.40 -6.94
C THR A 210 2.16 -10.87 -7.96
N ALA A 211 1.76 -10.02 -8.91
CA ALA A 211 0.82 -10.39 -9.98
C ALA A 211 1.40 -11.50 -10.87
N ILE A 212 2.67 -11.37 -11.27
CA ILE A 212 3.37 -12.39 -12.08
C ILE A 212 3.40 -13.73 -11.35
N GLU A 213 3.81 -13.72 -10.10
CA GLU A 213 3.94 -14.94 -9.30
C GLU A 213 2.58 -15.62 -9.10
N MET A 214 1.54 -14.85 -8.78
CA MET A 214 0.18 -15.38 -8.58
C MET A 214 -0.42 -15.91 -9.88
N ALA A 215 -0.26 -15.20 -11.00
CA ALA A 215 -0.71 -15.68 -12.30
C ALA A 215 -0.03 -17.02 -12.67
N SER A 216 1.28 -17.10 -12.48
CA SER A 216 2.07 -18.32 -12.74
C SER A 216 1.65 -19.48 -11.83
N LEU A 217 1.40 -19.23 -10.53
CA LEU A 217 0.91 -20.23 -9.58
C LEU A 217 -0.46 -20.77 -10.00
N CYS A 218 -1.43 -19.89 -10.26
CA CYS A 218 -2.78 -20.28 -10.62
C CYS A 218 -2.85 -21.00 -11.97
N LYS A 219 -2.04 -20.60 -12.95
CA LYS A 219 -2.08 -21.15 -14.30
C LYS A 219 -1.29 -22.46 -14.45
N HIS A 220 -0.13 -22.57 -13.80
CA HIS A 220 0.83 -23.64 -14.08
C HIS A 220 0.96 -24.68 -12.96
N GLN A 221 0.61 -24.34 -11.72
CA GLN A 221 0.94 -25.18 -10.56
C GLN A 221 -0.30 -25.73 -9.86
N LEU A 222 -1.40 -24.96 -9.84
CA LEU A 222 -2.65 -25.39 -9.24
C LEU A 222 -3.49 -26.22 -10.22
N PRO A 223 -4.22 -27.23 -9.72
CA PRO A 223 -5.20 -27.94 -10.52
C PRO A 223 -6.34 -26.98 -10.94
N LYS A 224 -6.88 -27.21 -12.13
CA LYS A 224 -8.04 -26.49 -12.65
C LYS A 224 -9.35 -27.00 -12.06
#